data_AF-A0A1Q7K518-F1
#
_entry.id   AF-A0A1Q7K518-F1
#
_cell.length_a   1.000
_cell.length_b   1.000
_cell.length_c   1.000
_cell.angle_alpha   90.00
_cell.angle_beta   90.00
_cell.angle_gamma   90.00
#
_symmetry.space_group_name_H-M   'P 1'
#
loop_
_entity.id
_entity.type
_entity.pdbx_description
1 polymer ?
#
loop_
_entity_poly.entity_id
_entity_poly.type
_entity_poly.pdbx_seq_one_letter_code
_entity_poly.pdbx_strand_id
1 'polypeptide(L)'
;MELFFVTFYTANSLMKAEFWRKKLSMEKASDLYAKLIKEYTGLEMPGEYWLLHHILPDAIMYVPSYLLAAVRAAELDRHLRDRFGDEWWTRTEAGSHIREIMEPGAKIDLSRFSRLDNSLFMNEITR
;
A
#
# COMPACT_ATOMS: atom_id res chain seq x y z
N MET A 1 1.90 7.50 11.87
CA MET A 1 2.68 6.53 11.06
C MET A 1 2.17 6.44 9.63
N GLU A 2 0.85 6.51 9.41
CA GLU A 2 0.23 6.47 8.08
C GLU A 2 0.77 7.49 7.07
N LEU A 3 1.08 8.73 7.49
CA LEU A 3 1.65 9.72 6.57
C LEU A 3 3.03 9.32 6.03
N PHE A 4 3.90 8.78 6.88
CA PHE A 4 5.20 8.26 6.43
C PHE A 4 5.01 7.06 5.51
N PHE A 5 4.12 6.13 5.85
CA PHE A 5 3.80 4.98 5.02
C PHE A 5 3.35 5.43 3.61
N VAL A 6 2.39 6.34 3.52
CA VAL A 6 1.86 6.81 2.23
C VAL A 6 2.94 7.52 1.42
N THR A 7 3.67 8.44 2.03
CA THR A 7 4.71 9.20 1.32
C THR A 7 5.86 8.31 0.87
N PHE A 8 6.31 7.39 1.73
CA PHE A 8 7.37 6.43 1.42
C PHE A 8 6.97 5.48 0.29
N TYR A 9 5.83 4.81 0.39
CA TYR A 9 5.39 3.86 -0.65
C TYR A 9 4.99 4.57 -1.95
N THR A 10 4.54 5.83 -1.90
CA THR A 10 4.34 6.66 -3.10
C THR A 10 5.66 6.98 -3.79
N ALA A 11 6.66 7.45 -3.05
CA ALA A 11 8.00 7.74 -3.58
C ALA A 11 8.64 6.51 -4.23
N ASN A 12 8.58 5.35 -3.56
CA ASN A 12 9.07 4.08 -4.11
C ASN A 12 8.29 3.65 -5.37
N SER A 13 6.97 3.87 -5.40
CA SER A 13 6.13 3.55 -6.56
C SER A 13 6.48 4.41 -7.78
N LEU A 14 6.69 5.71 -7.56
CA LEU A 14 7.15 6.65 -8.60
C LEU A 14 8.54 6.28 -9.12
N MET A 15 9.48 5.97 -8.21
CA MET A 15 10.82 5.55 -8.58
C MET A 15 10.77 4.31 -9.48
N LYS A 16 10.02 3.27 -9.09
CA LYS A 16 9.89 2.03 -9.88
C LYS A 16 9.22 2.30 -11.24
N ALA A 17 8.15 3.10 -11.28
CA ALA A 17 7.49 3.46 -12.53
C ALA A 17 8.47 4.16 -13.51
N GLU A 18 9.26 5.10 -13.01
CA GLU A 18 10.26 5.83 -13.80
C GLU A 18 11.43 4.94 -14.21
N PHE A 19 11.91 4.06 -13.33
CA PHE A 19 12.94 3.06 -13.62
C PHE A 19 12.57 2.24 -14.86
N TRP A 20 11.35 1.69 -14.89
CA TRP A 20 10.83 0.93 -16.02
C TRP A 20 10.59 1.80 -17.26
N ARG A 21 9.83 2.89 -17.10
CA ARG A 21 9.41 3.75 -18.21
C ARG A 21 10.58 4.35 -18.97
N LYS A 22 11.64 4.75 -18.25
CA LYS A 22 12.84 5.38 -18.82
C LYS A 22 14.01 4.44 -19.01
N LYS A 23 13.89 3.16 -18.61
CA LYS A 23 15.00 2.18 -18.62
C LYS A 23 16.26 2.74 -17.95
N LEU A 24 16.10 3.24 -16.73
CA LEU A 24 17.18 3.88 -16.00
C LEU A 24 18.32 2.88 -15.72
N SER A 25 19.56 3.36 -15.73
CA SER A 25 20.67 2.60 -15.13
C SER A 25 20.50 2.53 -13.62
N MET A 26 21.19 1.59 -12.97
CA MET A 26 21.17 1.46 -11.51
C MET A 26 21.61 2.75 -10.81
N GLU A 27 22.65 3.41 -11.31
CA GLU A 27 23.13 4.71 -10.80
C GLU A 27 22.02 5.78 -10.86
N LYS A 28 21.38 5.95 -12.02
CA LYS A 28 20.28 6.92 -12.18
C LYS A 28 19.05 6.58 -11.35
N ALA A 29 18.83 5.29 -11.09
CA ALA A 29 17.76 4.83 -10.21
C ALA A 29 18.05 5.16 -8.74
N SER A 30 19.30 4.97 -8.30
CA SER A 30 19.77 5.37 -6.97
C SER A 30 19.66 6.87 -6.74
N ASP A 31 20.06 7.69 -7.73
CA ASP A 31 19.89 9.15 -7.68
C ASP A 31 18.41 9.54 -7.56
N LEU A 32 17.56 8.93 -8.38
CA LEU A 32 16.13 9.19 -8.37
C LEU A 32 15.48 8.77 -7.06
N TYR A 33 15.87 7.62 -6.50
CA TYR A 33 15.39 7.14 -5.22
C TYR A 33 15.71 8.13 -4.09
N ALA A 34 16.98 8.48 -3.92
CA ALA A 34 17.41 9.41 -2.88
C ALA A 34 16.67 10.75 -2.99
N LYS A 35 16.52 11.26 -4.22
CA LYS A 35 15.74 12.49 -4.49
C LYS A 35 14.29 12.34 -4.03
N LEU A 36 13.58 11.31 -4.47
CA LEU A 36 12.15 11.14 -4.18
C LEU A 36 11.89 10.88 -2.69
N ILE A 37 12.74 10.09 -2.03
CA ILE A 37 12.61 9.88 -0.58
C ILE A 37 12.77 11.19 0.17
N LYS A 38 13.81 11.98 -0.14
CA LYS A 38 14.02 13.28 0.49
C LYS A 38 12.86 14.23 0.23
N GLU A 39 12.37 14.28 -1.01
CA GLU A 39 11.26 15.16 -1.41
C GLU A 39 9.94 14.84 -0.68
N TYR A 40 9.57 13.56 -0.60
CA TYR A 40 8.26 13.16 -0.06
C TYR A 40 8.27 12.85 1.44
N THR A 41 9.42 12.48 2.01
CA THR A 41 9.50 12.08 3.44
C THR A 41 10.34 13.05 4.29
N GLY A 42 11.13 13.92 3.66
CA GLY A 42 12.11 14.78 4.35
C GLY A 42 13.37 14.04 4.83
N LEU A 43 13.46 12.72 4.64
CA LEU A 43 14.60 11.91 5.08
C LEU A 43 15.68 11.81 4.01
N GLU A 44 16.94 11.91 4.42
CA GLU A 44 18.06 11.59 3.56
C GLU A 44 18.37 10.09 3.68
N MET A 45 18.26 9.37 2.57
CA MET A 45 18.61 7.95 2.48
C MET A 45 19.66 7.74 1.40
N PRO A 46 20.62 6.81 1.61
CA PRO A 46 21.53 6.38 0.56
C PRO A 46 20.75 5.92 -0.68
N GLY A 47 21.19 6.35 -1.87
CA GLY A 47 20.51 6.03 -3.11
C GLY A 47 20.36 4.54 -3.30
N GLU A 48 21.41 3.77 -3.03
CA GLU A 48 21.47 2.31 -3.17
C GLU A 48 20.52 1.56 -2.23
N TYR A 49 19.92 2.22 -1.25
CA TYR A 49 19.02 1.58 -0.30
C TYR A 49 17.78 0.96 -0.99
N TRP A 50 17.37 1.47 -2.15
CA TRP A 50 16.28 0.85 -2.92
C TRP A 50 16.57 -0.58 -3.39
N LEU A 51 17.85 -0.97 -3.50
CA LEU A 51 18.27 -2.32 -3.86
C LEU A 51 17.92 -3.35 -2.78
N LEU A 52 17.72 -2.91 -1.54
CA LEU A 52 17.33 -3.77 -0.42
C LEU A 52 15.81 -3.94 -0.31
N HIS A 53 15.03 -3.08 -0.97
CA HIS A 53 13.57 -3.14 -0.91
C HIS A 53 13.01 -4.14 -1.91
N HIS A 54 11.71 -4.46 -1.78
CA HIS A 54 10.93 -5.36 -2.64
C HIS A 54 10.73 -4.82 -4.07
N ILE A 55 11.77 -4.21 -4.63
CA ILE A 55 11.90 -3.68 -5.97
C ILE A 55 12.76 -4.70 -6.73
N LEU A 56 12.29 -5.95 -6.80
CA LEU A 56 12.97 -6.92 -7.65
C LEU A 56 12.99 -6.37 -9.09
N PRO A 57 14.15 -6.37 -9.77
CA PRO A 57 14.33 -5.67 -11.04
C PRO A 57 13.34 -6.11 -12.14
N ASP A 58 12.89 -7.37 -12.12
CA ASP A 58 12.57 -8.02 -13.40
C ASP A 58 11.10 -8.26 -13.76
N ALA A 59 10.09 -7.97 -12.92
CA ALA A 59 8.72 -8.25 -13.41
C ALA A 59 7.54 -7.47 -12.83
N ILE A 60 7.58 -6.90 -11.62
CA ILE A 60 6.33 -6.50 -10.96
C ILE A 60 6.42 -5.12 -10.31
N MET A 61 5.39 -4.32 -10.56
CA MET A 61 5.01 -3.12 -9.81
C MET A 61 4.50 -3.53 -8.42
N TYR A 62 5.35 -4.18 -7.61
CA TYR A 62 4.96 -4.73 -6.32
C TYR A 62 4.72 -3.62 -5.28
N VAL A 63 5.60 -2.62 -5.24
CA VAL A 63 5.52 -1.53 -4.26
C VAL A 63 4.15 -0.82 -4.22
N PRO A 64 3.51 -0.46 -5.35
CA PRO A 64 2.15 0.10 -5.34
C PRO A 64 1.10 -0.76 -4.65
N SER A 65 1.30 -2.09 -4.57
CA SER A 65 0.32 -2.99 -3.95
C SER A 65 0.12 -2.70 -2.46
N TYR A 66 1.12 -2.14 -1.75
CA TYR A 66 0.97 -1.73 -0.36
C TYR A 66 -0.04 -0.59 -0.20
N LEU A 67 -0.04 0.39 -1.11
CA LEU A 67 -1.00 1.49 -1.09
C LEU A 67 -2.43 0.98 -1.37
N LEU A 68 -2.56 0.08 -2.36
CA LEU A 68 -3.84 -0.56 -2.67
C LEU A 68 -4.35 -1.42 -1.50
N ALA A 69 -3.44 -2.14 -0.84
CA ALA A 69 -3.77 -2.95 0.33
C ALA A 69 -4.21 -2.08 1.51
N ALA A 70 -3.57 -0.94 1.74
CA ALA A 70 -3.95 -0.02 2.81
C ALA A 70 -5.37 0.54 2.63
N VAL A 71 -5.73 0.98 1.41
CA VAL A 71 -7.10 1.41 1.09
C VAL A 71 -8.10 0.29 1.33
N ARG A 72 -7.80 -0.92 0.86
CA ARG A 72 -8.68 -2.09 1.04
C ARG A 72 -8.81 -2.52 2.50
N ALA A 73 -7.75 -2.37 3.29
CA ALA A 73 -7.77 -2.66 4.72
C ALA A 73 -8.69 -1.67 5.46
N ALA A 74 -8.60 -0.38 5.14
CA ALA A 74 -9.51 0.64 5.68
C ALA A 74 -10.97 0.37 5.29
N GLU A 75 -11.22 0.01 4.02
CA GLU A 75 -12.57 -0.37 3.57
C GLU A 75 -13.09 -1.64 4.26
N LEU A 76 -12.24 -2.65 4.45
CA LEU A 76 -12.60 -3.88 5.16
C LEU A 76 -12.91 -3.61 6.63
N ASP A 77 -12.09 -2.81 7.31
CA ASP A 77 -12.31 -2.46 8.71
C ASP A 77 -13.64 -1.70 8.87
N ARG A 78 -13.91 -0.70 8.01
CA ARG A 78 -15.20 -0.01 8.00
C ARG A 78 -16.37 -0.98 7.75
N HIS A 79 -16.24 -1.87 6.77
CA HIS A 79 -17.26 -2.88 6.46
C HIS A 79 -17.56 -3.79 7.67
N LEU A 80 -16.53 -4.15 8.44
CA LEU A 80 -16.68 -4.98 9.63
C LEU A 80 -17.30 -4.19 10.79
N ARG A 81 -16.88 -2.94 11.00
CA ARG A 81 -17.47 -2.05 12.01
C ARG A 81 -18.94 -1.77 11.75
N ASP A 82 -19.29 -1.45 10.51
CA ASP A 82 -20.68 -1.19 10.10
C ASP A 82 -21.60 -2.40 10.37
N ARG A 83 -21.05 -3.62 10.29
CA ARG A 83 -21.81 -4.86 10.46
C ARG A 83 -21.83 -5.42 11.88
N PHE A 84 -20.73 -5.31 12.61
CA PHE A 84 -20.51 -6.00 13.89
C PHE A 84 -20.21 -5.05 15.06
N GLY A 85 -20.14 -3.74 14.80
CA GLY A 85 -19.79 -2.70 15.78
C GLY A 85 -18.29 -2.41 15.87
N ASP A 86 -17.93 -1.38 16.62
CA ASP A 86 -16.53 -0.93 16.71
C ASP A 86 -15.59 -2.03 17.23
N GLU A 87 -16.04 -2.87 18.16
CA GLU A 87 -15.24 -3.99 18.71
C GLU A 87 -15.45 -5.30 17.94
N TRP A 88 -15.65 -5.25 16.62
CA TRP A 88 -15.93 -6.41 15.78
C TRP A 88 -14.93 -7.56 15.96
N TRP A 89 -13.67 -7.24 16.27
CA TRP A 89 -12.58 -8.21 16.46
C TRP A 89 -12.79 -9.13 17.67
N THR A 90 -13.72 -8.81 18.56
CA THR A 90 -14.12 -9.66 19.70
C THR A 90 -15.22 -10.66 19.36
N ARG A 91 -15.85 -10.54 18.18
CA ARG A 91 -17.02 -11.31 17.78
C ARG A 91 -16.62 -12.50 16.93
N THR A 92 -16.97 -13.71 17.37
CA THR A 92 -16.75 -14.94 16.58
C THR A 92 -17.43 -14.87 15.21
N GLU A 93 -18.58 -14.22 15.13
CA GLU A 93 -19.34 -14.03 13.89
C GLU A 93 -18.58 -13.19 12.86
N ALA A 94 -17.81 -12.19 13.31
CA ALA A 94 -16.97 -11.39 12.42
C ALA A 94 -15.83 -12.24 11.85
N GLY A 95 -15.21 -13.09 12.68
CA GLY A 95 -14.18 -14.05 12.24
C GLY A 95 -14.69 -15.05 11.21
N SER A 96 -15.90 -15.60 11.41
CA SER A 96 -16.55 -16.48 10.42
C SER A 96 -16.83 -15.73 9.11
N HIS A 97 -17.33 -14.50 9.17
CA HIS A 97 -17.58 -13.69 7.98
C HIS A 97 -16.29 -13.33 7.21
N ILE A 98 -15.19 -13.02 7.91
CA ILE A 98 -13.88 -12.82 7.28
C ILE A 98 -13.43 -14.10 6.57
N ARG A 99 -13.58 -15.26 7.21
CA ARG A 99 -13.24 -16.54 6.59
C ARG A 99 -14.03 -16.76 5.30
N GLU A 100 -15.34 -16.49 5.30
CA GLU A 100 -16.18 -16.58 4.10
C GLU A 100 -15.75 -15.60 3.00
N ILE A 101 -15.23 -14.41 3.34
CA ILE A 101 -14.65 -13.47 2.37
C ILE A 101 -13.37 -14.04 1.77
N MET A 102 -12.50 -14.61 2.59
CA MET A 102 -11.13 -15.01 2.22
C MET A 102 -11.04 -16.42 1.63
N GLU A 103 -12.02 -17.29 1.88
CA GLU A 103 -12.06 -18.70 1.45
C GLU A 103 -11.76 -18.92 -0.04
N PRO A 104 -12.22 -18.08 -1.00
CA PRO A 104 -11.90 -18.25 -2.41
C PRO A 104 -10.42 -18.02 -2.79
N GLY A 105 -9.59 -17.54 -1.85
CA GLY A 105 -8.17 -17.25 -2.08
C GLY A 105 -7.97 -16.21 -3.18
N ALA A 106 -7.20 -16.55 -4.21
CA ALA A 106 -6.93 -15.64 -5.34
C ALA A 106 -8.19 -15.27 -6.15
N LYS A 107 -9.31 -15.99 -5.98
CA LYS A 107 -10.60 -15.70 -6.61
C LYS A 107 -11.53 -14.87 -5.70
N ILE A 108 -10.98 -14.22 -4.67
CA ILE A 108 -11.74 -13.36 -3.75
C ILE A 108 -12.57 -12.32 -4.52
N ASP A 109 -13.85 -12.24 -4.18
CA ASP A 109 -14.71 -11.16 -4.63
C ASP A 109 -14.53 -9.94 -3.73
N LEU A 110 -13.64 -9.05 -4.16
CA LEU A 110 -13.32 -7.82 -3.43
C LEU A 110 -14.50 -6.83 -3.41
N SER A 111 -15.45 -6.93 -4.36
CA SER A 111 -16.60 -6.03 -4.42
C SER A 111 -17.53 -6.17 -3.20
N ARG A 112 -17.39 -7.28 -2.45
CA ARG A 112 -18.10 -7.53 -1.19
C ARG A 112 -17.83 -6.49 -0.11
N PHE A 113 -16.66 -5.82 -0.13
CA PHE A 113 -16.28 -4.84 0.90
C PHE A 113 -15.47 -3.65 0.37
N SER A 114 -14.91 -3.74 -0.83
CA SER A 114 -14.00 -2.72 -1.37
C SER A 114 -14.44 -2.23 -2.74
N ARG A 115 -14.44 -0.90 -2.89
CA ARG A 115 -14.57 -0.20 -4.18
C ARG A 115 -13.29 0.53 -4.56
N LEU A 116 -12.23 0.36 -3.74
CA LEU A 116 -10.99 1.09 -3.82
C LEU A 116 -11.21 2.61 -3.64
N ASP A 117 -12.11 2.98 -2.74
CA ASP A 117 -12.36 4.37 -2.36
C ASP A 117 -11.23 4.88 -1.45
N ASN A 118 -10.30 5.64 -2.04
CA ASN A 118 -9.15 6.17 -1.31
C ASN A 118 -9.53 7.25 -0.28
N SER A 119 -10.72 7.87 -0.38
CA SER A 119 -11.09 9.00 0.46
C SER A 119 -11.13 8.61 1.92
N LEU A 120 -11.55 7.38 2.22
CA LEU A 120 -11.64 6.83 3.57
C LEU A 120 -10.27 6.81 4.24
N PHE A 121 -9.31 6.22 3.54
CA PHE A 121 -7.95 6.11 4.03
C PHE A 121 -7.29 7.49 4.11
N MET A 122 -7.46 8.35 3.10
CA MET A 122 -6.84 9.69 3.10
C MET A 122 -7.42 10.62 4.18
N ASN A 123 -8.70 10.50 4.49
CA ASN A 123 -9.35 11.27 5.55
C ASN A 123 -8.82 10.91 6.94
N GLU A 124 -8.37 9.69 7.17
CA GLU A 124 -7.74 9.29 8.44
C GLU A 124 -6.36 9.92 8.63
N ILE A 125 -5.67 10.22 7.52
CA ILE A 125 -4.29 10.74 7.52
C ILE A 125 -4.24 12.27 7.61
N THR A 126 -5.27 12.94 7.11
CA THR A 126 -5.30 14.40 6.91
C THR A 126 -6.13 15.17 7.94
N ARG A 127 -6.66 14.48 8.96
CA ARG A 127 -7.30 15.08 10.14
C ARG A 127 -6.27 15.45 11.19
#